data_AF-L0IEP2-F1
#
_entry.id   AF-L0IEP2-F1
#
_cell.length_a   1.000
_cell.length_b   1.000
_cell.length_c   1.000
_cell.angle_alpha   90.00
_cell.angle_beta   90.00
_cell.angle_gamma   90.00
#
_symmetry.space_group_name_H-M   'P 1'
#
loop_
_entity.id
_entity.type
_entity.pdbx_description
1 polymer ?
#
loop_
_entity_poly.entity_id
_entity_poly.type
_entity_poly.pdbx_seq_one_letter_code
_entity_poly.pdbx_strand_id
1 'polypeptide(L)'
;MATRTQARNRTGVIGAIRVDLATLHGAWMEVIFPRQRGRGHSVMGKWKPETLPQAVSYYSWYLIGALGLLCLYPLAVVGLGTRFYASKLDSTVTRLGIVGITLVAVVIWGLLSALAYLQLEWEPFVAIAAASSVAVVSTAIAATTSKYGGRWLSVLIAYPFAMTAIFLPPVAAALVTPSLEPYVLEPSYDFAAWLLNNVLYVGGISDYFRDNFELEGAAYAGMWFGFAVTSGWLFGILVSLANLVRPSPDDGDDEN
;
A
#
# COMPACT_ATOMS: atom_id res chain seq x y z
N MET A 1 9.60 33.81 15.59
CA MET A 1 9.69 32.42 15.09
C MET A 1 9.59 31.34 16.18
N ALA A 2 9.51 31.67 17.48
CA ALA A 2 9.43 30.69 18.57
C ALA A 2 8.00 30.27 19.00
N THR A 3 6.96 30.98 18.53
CA THR A 3 5.56 30.79 18.97
C THR A 3 4.80 29.66 18.28
N ARG A 4 5.23 29.21 17.08
CA ARG A 4 4.58 28.06 16.39
C ARG A 4 5.00 26.71 16.97
N THR A 5 6.20 26.59 17.51
CA THR A 5 6.73 25.33 18.05
C THR A 5 6.06 24.96 19.39
N GLN A 6 5.62 25.94 20.17
CA GLN A 6 5.05 25.73 21.50
C GLN A 6 3.57 25.28 21.47
N ALA A 7 2.81 25.63 20.42
CA ALA A 7 1.44 25.16 20.23
C ALA A 7 1.37 23.67 19.84
N ARG A 8 2.39 23.16 19.13
CA ARG A 8 2.46 21.75 18.71
C ARG A 8 2.64 20.78 19.88
N ASN A 9 3.32 21.21 20.95
CA ASN A 9 3.54 20.40 22.16
C ASN A 9 2.38 20.38 23.16
N ARG A 10 1.31 21.16 22.95
CA ARG A 10 0.15 21.23 23.88
C ARG A 10 -1.07 20.43 23.44
N THR A 11 -1.03 19.82 22.26
CA THR A 11 -2.14 19.01 21.77
C THR A 11 -1.92 17.58 22.23
N GLY A 12 -2.49 17.20 23.38
CA GLY A 12 -2.46 15.80 23.83
C GLY A 12 -3.05 14.86 22.77
N VAL A 13 -2.84 13.55 22.93
CA VAL A 13 -3.26 12.51 21.96
C VAL A 13 -4.71 12.71 21.49
N ILE A 14 -5.62 13.01 22.41
CA ILE A 14 -7.04 13.28 22.12
C ILE A 14 -7.24 14.49 21.21
N GLY A 15 -6.49 15.57 21.42
CA GLY A 15 -6.55 16.75 20.56
C GLY A 15 -6.03 16.47 19.16
N ALA A 16 -4.99 15.62 19.05
CA ALA A 16 -4.43 15.21 17.76
C ALA A 16 -5.44 14.33 16.99
N ILE A 17 -6.06 13.36 17.66
CA ILE A 17 -7.16 12.53 17.11
C ILE A 17 -8.29 13.43 16.61
N ARG A 18 -8.70 14.43 17.39
CA ARG A 18 -9.79 15.36 17.02
C ARG A 18 -9.47 16.15 15.75
N VAL A 19 -8.23 16.62 15.61
CA VAL A 19 -7.77 17.34 14.41
C VAL A 19 -7.75 16.41 13.19
N ASP A 20 -7.27 15.18 13.36
CA ASP A 20 -7.21 14.18 12.29
C ASP A 20 -8.62 13.82 11.80
N LEU A 21 -9.55 13.54 12.72
CA LEU A 21 -10.96 13.25 12.42
C LEU A 21 -11.66 14.44 11.73
N ALA A 22 -11.44 15.66 12.20
CA ALA A 22 -12.02 16.85 11.57
C ALA A 22 -11.49 17.06 10.14
N THR A 23 -10.22 16.73 9.90
CA THR A 23 -9.59 16.83 8.58
C THR A 23 -10.13 15.78 7.62
N LEU A 24 -10.25 14.53 8.06
CA LEU A 24 -10.84 13.45 7.25
C LEU A 24 -12.33 13.66 6.99
N HIS A 25 -13.08 14.09 7.99
CA HIS A 25 -14.50 14.39 7.83
C HIS A 25 -14.73 15.55 6.87
N GLY A 26 -13.98 16.65 7.04
CA GLY A 26 -14.02 17.78 6.10
C GLY A 26 -13.63 17.36 4.69
N ALA A 27 -12.69 16.42 4.56
CA ALA A 27 -12.30 15.85 3.28
C ALA A 27 -13.39 15.04 2.59
N TRP A 28 -14.12 14.25 3.36
CA TRP A 28 -15.29 13.52 2.89
C TRP A 28 -16.41 14.47 2.45
N MET A 29 -16.70 15.48 3.28
CA MET A 29 -17.74 16.45 2.99
C MET A 29 -17.45 17.25 1.72
N GLU A 30 -16.17 17.57 1.47
CA GLU A 30 -15.73 18.32 0.28
C GLU A 30 -15.90 17.58 -1.04
N VAL A 31 -16.11 16.26 -1.03
CA VAL A 31 -16.39 15.49 -2.25
C VAL A 31 -17.68 15.96 -2.93
N ILE A 32 -18.71 16.28 -2.14
CA ILE A 32 -20.02 16.71 -2.64
C ILE A 32 -20.28 18.19 -2.34
N PHE A 33 -19.85 18.66 -1.16
CA PHE A 33 -20.13 20.01 -0.69
C PHE A 33 -18.83 20.81 -0.61
N PRO A 34 -18.58 21.77 -1.51
CA PRO A 34 -17.30 22.47 -1.54
C PRO A 34 -17.06 23.30 -0.27
N ARG A 35 -15.79 23.63 0.03
CA ARG A 35 -15.38 24.51 1.14
C ARG A 35 -15.69 23.95 2.54
N GLN A 36 -15.47 22.65 2.72
CA GLN A 36 -15.63 21.97 4.02
C GLN A 36 -14.28 21.73 4.71
N ARG A 37 -13.19 21.62 3.95
CA ARG A 37 -11.82 21.65 4.46
C ARG A 37 -11.42 23.09 4.79
N GLY A 38 -11.04 23.36 6.03
CA GLY A 38 -10.62 24.70 6.49
C GLY A 38 -9.21 25.11 6.04
N ARG A 39 -8.76 24.69 4.85
CA ARG A 39 -7.40 24.97 4.34
C ARG A 39 -7.43 26.20 3.42
N GLY A 40 -6.71 27.25 3.82
CA GLY A 40 -6.22 28.33 2.95
C GLY A 40 -7.23 29.42 2.54
N HIS A 41 -7.02 30.65 3.04
CA HIS A 41 -7.45 31.94 2.50
C HIS A 41 -8.81 32.05 1.77
N SER A 42 -9.84 31.31 2.22
CA SER A 42 -11.19 31.55 1.72
C SER A 42 -11.79 32.73 2.48
N VAL A 43 -11.92 33.87 1.80
CA VAL A 43 -12.73 35.01 2.28
C VAL A 43 -14.22 34.66 2.39
N MET A 44 -14.62 33.53 1.79
CA MET A 44 -15.95 32.94 1.92
C MET A 44 -16.02 31.96 3.10
N GLY A 45 -17.11 32.05 3.87
CA GLY A 45 -17.42 31.07 4.92
C GLY A 45 -17.71 29.66 4.38
N LYS A 46 -17.73 28.67 5.28
CA LYS A 46 -18.09 27.28 4.94
C LYS A 46 -19.48 27.22 4.29
N TRP A 47 -19.61 26.33 3.30
CA TRP A 47 -20.92 26.07 2.67
C TRP A 47 -21.91 25.54 3.71
N LYS A 48 -23.14 26.07 3.69
CA LYS A 48 -24.26 25.67 4.56
C LYS A 48 -25.49 25.40 3.69
N PRO A 49 -26.32 24.42 4.05
CA PRO A 49 -27.58 24.18 3.34
C PRO A 49 -28.54 25.35 3.57
N GLU A 50 -29.16 25.85 2.49
CA GLU A 50 -30.15 26.94 2.56
C GLU A 50 -31.59 26.44 2.40
N THR A 51 -31.75 25.22 1.86
CA THR A 51 -33.05 24.60 1.59
C THR A 51 -33.18 23.25 2.29
N LEU A 52 -34.42 22.82 2.54
CA LEU A 52 -34.73 21.53 3.17
C LEU A 52 -34.10 20.32 2.43
N PRO A 53 -34.20 20.20 1.10
CA PRO A 53 -33.57 19.09 0.37
C PRO A 53 -32.05 19.09 0.49
N GLN A 54 -31.42 20.27 0.47
CA GLN A 54 -29.97 20.41 0.69
C GLN A 54 -29.57 20.03 2.11
N ALA A 55 -30.40 20.34 3.11
CA ALA A 55 -30.14 19.93 4.49
C ALA A 55 -30.17 18.41 4.63
N VAL A 56 -31.18 17.75 4.05
CA VAL A 56 -31.29 16.29 4.10
C VAL A 56 -30.09 15.62 3.42
N SER A 57 -29.69 16.06 2.23
CA SER A 57 -28.53 15.50 1.54
C SER A 57 -27.22 15.77 2.29
N TYR A 58 -27.05 16.97 2.86
CA TYR A 58 -25.89 17.34 3.66
C TYR A 58 -25.76 16.47 4.91
N TYR A 59 -26.82 16.33 5.70
CA TYR A 59 -26.79 15.54 6.92
C TYR A 59 -26.71 14.02 6.67
N SER A 60 -27.31 13.53 5.58
CA SER A 60 -27.15 12.13 5.17
C SER A 60 -25.70 11.84 4.79
N TRP A 61 -25.08 12.69 3.97
CA TRP A 61 -23.68 12.55 3.59
C TRP A 61 -22.73 12.72 4.79
N TYR A 62 -23.06 13.64 5.71
CA TYR A 62 -22.36 13.81 6.97
C TYR A 62 -22.36 12.53 7.79
N LEU A 63 -23.53 11.89 7.95
CA LEU A 63 -23.69 10.68 8.73
C LEU A 63 -22.94 9.49 8.11
N ILE A 64 -23.04 9.32 6.79
CA ILE A 64 -22.28 8.31 6.06
C ILE A 64 -20.78 8.52 6.27
N GLY A 65 -20.31 9.76 6.17
CA GLY A 65 -18.91 10.09 6.43
C GLY A 65 -18.48 9.81 7.86
N ALA A 66 -19.32 10.18 8.84
CA ALA A 66 -19.05 9.95 10.25
C ALA A 66 -18.96 8.45 10.57
N LEU A 67 -19.85 7.63 10.02
CA LEU A 67 -19.79 6.17 10.15
C LEU A 67 -18.59 5.58 9.41
N GLY A 68 -18.30 6.06 8.20
CA GLY A 68 -17.13 5.65 7.43
C GLY A 68 -15.81 5.93 8.15
N LEU A 69 -15.73 6.99 8.96
CA LEU A 69 -14.56 7.29 9.78
C LEU A 69 -14.28 6.24 10.86
N LEU A 70 -15.27 5.49 11.33
CA LEU A 70 -15.04 4.39 12.27
C LEU A 70 -14.13 3.32 11.65
N CYS A 71 -14.26 3.09 10.34
CA CYS A 71 -13.39 2.17 9.60
C CYS A 71 -12.11 2.87 9.10
N LEU A 72 -12.24 4.11 8.61
CA LEU A 72 -11.13 4.81 7.96
C LEU A 72 -10.07 5.32 8.95
N TYR A 73 -10.46 5.68 10.17
CA TYR A 73 -9.53 6.23 11.16
C TYR A 73 -8.51 5.18 11.64
N PRO A 74 -8.90 3.95 12.04
CA PRO A 74 -7.94 2.88 12.32
C PRO A 74 -6.97 2.64 11.14
N LEU A 75 -7.49 2.63 9.90
CA LEU A 75 -6.66 2.47 8.71
C LEU A 75 -5.69 3.65 8.53
N ALA A 76 -6.12 4.89 8.78
CA ALA A 76 -5.24 6.05 8.73
C ALA A 76 -4.13 5.99 9.80
N VAL A 77 -4.42 5.45 11.00
CA VAL A 77 -3.42 5.23 12.05
C VAL A 77 -2.42 4.15 11.64
N VAL A 78 -2.89 3.03 11.08
CA VAL A 78 -2.02 1.99 10.51
C VAL A 78 -1.16 2.59 9.41
N GLY A 79 -1.75 3.39 8.52
CA GLY A 79 -1.06 4.10 7.46
C GLY A 79 0.02 5.05 7.97
N LEU A 80 -0.19 5.73 9.09
CA LEU A 80 0.85 6.55 9.73
C LEU A 80 2.04 5.69 10.19
N GLY A 81 1.76 4.50 10.74
CA GLY A 81 2.79 3.50 11.06
C GLY A 81 3.52 3.02 9.81
N THR A 82 2.80 2.60 8.77
CA THR A 82 3.38 2.18 7.49
C THR A 82 4.24 3.29 6.88
N ARG A 83 3.75 4.54 6.88
CA ARG A 83 4.50 5.71 6.38
C ARG A 83 5.78 5.92 7.16
N PHE A 84 5.79 5.69 8.47
CA PHE A 84 6.99 5.83 9.29
C PHE A 84 8.09 4.82 8.92
N TYR A 85 7.73 3.58 8.63
CA TYR A 85 8.68 2.58 8.14
C TYR A 85 9.07 2.84 6.68
N ALA A 86 8.10 3.21 5.85
CA ALA A 86 8.32 3.57 4.46
C ALA A 86 9.26 4.78 4.34
N SER A 87 9.13 5.83 5.16
CA SER A 87 9.99 7.01 5.11
C SER A 87 11.45 6.72 5.51
N LYS A 88 11.69 5.71 6.36
CA LYS A 88 13.05 5.23 6.63
C LYS A 88 13.66 4.51 5.42
N LEU A 89 12.87 3.71 4.73
CA LEU A 89 13.29 3.06 3.49
C LEU A 89 13.49 4.10 2.37
N ASP A 90 12.59 5.07 2.28
CA ASP A 90 12.65 6.16 1.31
C ASP A 90 13.86 7.06 1.54
N SER A 91 14.21 7.39 2.80
CA SER A 91 15.49 8.03 3.13
C SER A 91 16.70 7.26 2.58
N THR A 92 16.61 5.94 2.46
CA THR A 92 17.67 5.10 1.91
C THR A 92 17.66 5.18 0.39
N VAL A 93 16.47 5.17 -0.23
CA VAL A 93 16.27 5.38 -1.69
C VAL A 93 16.72 6.77 -2.12
N THR A 94 16.42 7.84 -1.38
CA THR A 94 16.85 9.21 -1.68
C THR A 94 18.38 9.34 -1.61
N ARG A 95 19.04 8.58 -0.73
CA ARG A 95 20.51 8.57 -0.59
C ARG A 95 21.21 7.70 -1.64
N LEU A 96 20.65 6.54 -1.96
CA LEU A 96 21.22 5.58 -2.92
C LEU A 96 20.83 5.89 -4.38
N GLY A 97 19.71 6.59 -4.57
CA GLY A 97 19.06 6.77 -5.87
C GLY A 97 18.47 5.46 -6.44
N ILE A 98 17.81 5.60 -7.59
CA ILE A 98 17.23 4.46 -8.33
C ILE A 98 18.30 3.43 -8.67
N VAL A 99 19.49 3.88 -9.10
CA VAL A 99 20.60 3.01 -9.45
C VAL A 99 21.07 2.23 -8.22
N GLY A 100 21.25 2.88 -7.07
CA GLY A 100 21.74 2.22 -5.87
C GLY A 100 20.74 1.19 -5.33
N ILE A 101 19.44 1.49 -5.28
CA ILE A 101 18.44 0.52 -4.80
C ILE A 101 18.31 -0.67 -5.77
N THR A 102 18.38 -0.42 -7.08
CA THR A 102 18.37 -1.49 -8.09
C THR A 102 19.61 -2.37 -7.97
N LEU A 103 20.79 -1.78 -7.73
CA LEU A 103 22.03 -2.53 -7.52
C LEU A 103 21.95 -3.38 -6.25
N VAL A 104 21.40 -2.85 -5.16
CA VAL A 104 21.15 -3.64 -3.94
C VAL A 104 20.23 -4.82 -4.24
N ALA A 105 19.16 -4.64 -5.01
CA ALA A 105 18.30 -5.75 -5.42
C ALA A 105 19.05 -6.77 -6.29
N VAL A 106 19.88 -6.32 -7.23
CA VAL A 106 20.75 -7.20 -8.03
C VAL A 106 21.68 -8.02 -7.13
N VAL A 107 22.28 -7.41 -6.10
CA VAL A 107 23.17 -8.11 -5.18
C VAL A 107 22.41 -9.12 -4.33
N ILE A 108 21.29 -8.72 -3.72
CA ILE A 108 20.51 -9.60 -2.84
C ILE A 108 19.96 -10.79 -3.62
N TRP A 109 19.26 -10.53 -4.71
CA TRP A 109 18.61 -11.58 -5.50
C TRP A 109 19.58 -12.33 -6.41
N GLY A 110 20.66 -11.68 -6.85
CA GLY A 110 21.77 -12.33 -7.52
C GLY A 110 22.52 -13.29 -6.61
N LEU A 111 22.72 -12.94 -5.33
CA LEU A 111 23.31 -13.85 -4.35
C LEU A 111 22.40 -15.05 -4.09
N LEU A 112 21.08 -14.83 -3.97
CA LEU A 112 20.11 -15.94 -3.87
C LEU A 112 20.21 -16.87 -5.09
N SER A 113 20.25 -16.30 -6.30
CA SER A 113 20.37 -17.07 -7.55
C SER A 113 21.71 -17.82 -7.63
N ALA A 114 22.80 -17.22 -7.14
CA ALA A 114 24.11 -17.86 -7.08
C ALA A 114 24.13 -19.00 -6.07
N LEU A 115 23.52 -18.84 -4.90
CA LEU A 115 23.36 -19.92 -3.92
C LEU A 115 22.51 -21.06 -4.49
N ALA A 116 21.42 -20.75 -5.18
CA ALA A 116 20.60 -21.73 -5.86
C ALA A 116 21.39 -22.50 -6.93
N TYR A 117 22.22 -21.82 -7.72
CA TYR A 117 23.09 -22.46 -8.71
C TYR A 117 24.09 -23.45 -8.09
N LEU A 118 24.56 -23.18 -6.87
CA LEU A 118 25.51 -24.03 -6.17
C LEU A 118 24.87 -25.23 -5.46
N GLN A 119 23.58 -25.14 -5.11
CA GLN A 119 22.89 -26.11 -4.27
C GLN A 119 21.82 -26.94 -4.99
N LEU A 120 21.29 -26.44 -6.10
CA LEU A 120 20.14 -27.02 -6.78
C LEU A 120 20.50 -27.47 -8.21
N GLU A 121 19.65 -28.35 -8.76
CA GLU A 121 19.70 -28.73 -10.17
C GLU A 121 19.31 -27.57 -11.09
N TRP A 122 19.54 -27.75 -12.39
CA TRP A 122 19.37 -26.69 -13.39
C TRP A 122 17.94 -26.12 -13.45
N GLU A 123 16.92 -26.97 -13.41
CA GLU A 123 15.52 -26.53 -13.51
C GLU A 123 15.06 -25.67 -12.31
N PRO A 124 15.21 -26.11 -11.04
CA PRO A 124 15.00 -25.27 -9.87
C PRO A 124 15.78 -23.96 -9.87
N PHE A 125 17.05 -24.00 -10.30
CA PHE A 125 17.88 -22.81 -10.42
C PHE A 125 17.28 -21.80 -11.40
N VAL A 126 16.86 -22.25 -12.60
CA VAL A 126 16.28 -21.36 -13.62
C VAL A 126 15.01 -20.68 -13.10
N ALA A 127 14.17 -21.39 -12.35
CA ALA A 127 12.97 -20.81 -11.75
C ALA A 127 13.28 -19.68 -10.75
N ILE A 128 14.24 -19.91 -9.84
CA ILE A 128 14.68 -18.89 -8.87
C ILE A 128 15.36 -17.72 -9.57
N ALA A 129 16.20 -17.98 -10.57
CA ALA A 129 16.89 -16.94 -11.34
C ALA A 129 15.91 -16.08 -12.14
N ALA A 130 14.88 -16.68 -12.74
CA ALA A 130 13.81 -15.96 -13.44
C ALA A 130 13.02 -15.08 -12.47
N ALA A 131 12.58 -15.60 -11.33
CA ALA A 131 11.87 -14.83 -10.32
C ALA A 131 12.71 -13.69 -9.73
N SER A 132 14.00 -13.94 -9.46
CA SER A 132 14.98 -12.95 -9.02
C SER A 132 15.17 -11.83 -10.05
N SER A 133 15.21 -12.17 -11.35
CA SER A 133 15.29 -11.19 -12.44
C SER A 133 14.04 -10.31 -12.49
N VAL A 134 12.85 -10.90 -12.37
CA VAL A 134 11.58 -10.16 -12.28
C VAL A 134 11.57 -9.24 -11.06
N ALA A 135 12.11 -9.67 -9.93
CA ALA A 135 12.20 -8.84 -8.73
C ALA A 135 13.13 -7.64 -8.88
N VAL A 136 14.26 -7.81 -9.58
CA VAL A 136 15.17 -6.69 -9.91
C VAL A 136 14.47 -5.68 -10.80
N VAL A 137 13.84 -6.14 -11.89
CA VAL A 137 13.09 -5.25 -12.81
C VAL A 137 11.96 -4.54 -12.07
N SER A 138 11.21 -5.27 -11.24
CA SER A 138 10.12 -4.71 -10.42
C SER A 138 10.64 -3.65 -9.44
N THR A 139 11.81 -3.88 -8.82
CA THR A 139 12.47 -2.88 -7.96
C THR A 139 12.80 -1.61 -8.74
N ALA A 140 13.36 -1.75 -9.94
CA ALA A 140 13.70 -0.60 -10.78
C ALA A 140 12.46 0.21 -11.18
N ILE A 141 11.38 -0.46 -11.56
CA ILE A 141 10.08 0.17 -11.88
C ILE A 141 9.53 0.87 -10.63
N ALA A 142 9.52 0.20 -9.49
CA ALA A 142 9.02 0.76 -8.24
C ALA A 142 9.80 2.01 -7.82
N ALA A 143 11.13 1.96 -7.85
CA ALA A 143 11.99 3.08 -7.50
C ALA A 143 11.87 4.25 -8.47
N THR A 144 11.70 3.98 -9.76
CA THR A 144 11.53 5.01 -10.78
C THR A 144 10.17 5.70 -10.62
N THR A 145 9.11 4.92 -10.46
CA THR A 145 7.75 5.45 -10.31
C THR A 145 7.52 6.10 -8.96
N SER A 146 8.22 5.69 -7.89
CA SER A 146 8.16 6.40 -6.60
C SER A 146 8.89 7.74 -6.65
N LYS A 147 10.02 7.83 -7.38
CA LYS A 147 10.81 9.07 -7.48
C LYS A 147 10.19 10.12 -8.38
N TYR A 148 9.68 9.70 -9.55
CA TYR A 148 9.15 10.62 -10.56
C TYR A 148 7.62 10.69 -10.58
N GLY A 149 6.95 9.81 -9.84
CA GLY A 149 5.51 9.72 -9.80
C GLY A 149 4.88 10.55 -8.70
N GLY A 150 3.76 11.20 -9.01
CA GLY A 150 2.87 11.73 -7.99
C GLY A 150 2.14 10.62 -7.22
N ARG A 151 1.35 11.01 -6.22
CA ARG A 151 0.64 10.10 -5.30
C ARG A 151 -0.08 8.94 -6.00
N TRP A 152 -0.74 9.21 -7.12
CA TRP A 152 -1.47 8.20 -7.88
C TRP A 152 -0.57 7.12 -8.49
N LEU A 153 0.57 7.52 -9.08
CA LEU A 153 1.50 6.59 -9.70
C LEU A 153 2.17 5.70 -8.66
N SER A 154 2.49 6.26 -7.49
CA SER A 154 3.04 5.49 -6.38
C SER A 154 2.07 4.42 -5.91
N VAL A 155 0.79 4.75 -5.71
CA VAL A 155 -0.24 3.80 -5.27
C VAL A 155 -0.48 2.71 -6.32
N LEU A 156 -0.67 3.10 -7.59
CA LEU A 156 -1.06 2.14 -8.62
C LEU A 156 0.09 1.26 -9.11
N ILE A 157 1.32 1.77 -9.10
CA ILE A 157 2.47 1.11 -9.73
C ILE A 157 3.57 0.83 -8.72
N ALA A 158 4.07 1.84 -8.02
CA ALA A 158 5.27 1.66 -7.19
C ALA A 158 5.07 0.63 -6.07
N TYR A 159 3.98 0.72 -5.31
CA TYR A 159 3.72 -0.24 -4.22
C TYR A 159 3.49 -1.68 -4.71
N PRO A 160 2.65 -1.95 -5.73
CA PRO A 160 2.53 -3.28 -6.32
C PRO A 160 3.85 -3.89 -6.78
N PHE A 161 4.66 -3.15 -7.55
CA PHE A 161 5.94 -3.65 -8.03
C PHE A 161 6.95 -3.85 -6.89
N ALA A 162 6.93 -2.98 -5.87
CA ALA A 162 7.75 -3.18 -4.68
C ALA A 162 7.38 -4.47 -3.94
N MET A 163 6.09 -4.76 -3.76
CA MET A 163 5.64 -6.00 -3.14
C MET A 163 6.00 -7.21 -4.00
N THR A 164 5.86 -7.13 -5.33
CA THR A 164 6.28 -8.21 -6.24
C THR A 164 7.76 -8.49 -6.12
N ALA A 165 8.60 -7.46 -6.02
CA ALA A 165 10.03 -7.61 -5.84
C ALA A 165 10.41 -8.32 -4.52
N ILE A 166 9.59 -8.16 -3.48
CA ILE A 166 9.83 -8.76 -2.17
C ILE A 166 9.35 -10.21 -2.13
N PHE A 167 8.14 -10.49 -2.64
CA PHE A 167 7.50 -11.80 -2.46
C PHE A 167 7.90 -12.83 -3.51
N LEU A 168 8.14 -12.44 -4.76
CA LEU A 168 8.25 -13.40 -5.86
C LEU A 168 9.47 -14.33 -5.74
N PRO A 169 10.70 -13.86 -5.43
CA PRO A 169 11.85 -14.76 -5.36
C PRO A 169 11.77 -15.79 -4.22
N PRO A 170 11.37 -15.44 -2.99
CA PRO A 170 11.15 -16.43 -1.92
C PRO A 170 10.08 -17.46 -2.28
N VAL A 171 8.99 -17.05 -2.94
CA VAL A 171 7.91 -17.94 -3.38
C VAL A 171 8.42 -18.93 -4.42
N ALA A 172 9.17 -18.46 -5.41
CA ALA A 172 9.79 -19.33 -6.41
C ALA A 172 10.79 -20.31 -5.76
N ALA A 173 11.57 -19.86 -4.77
CA ALA A 173 12.47 -20.74 -4.04
C ALA A 173 11.72 -21.82 -3.25
N ALA A 174 10.59 -21.48 -2.62
CA ALA A 174 9.77 -22.43 -1.88
C ALA A 174 9.15 -23.50 -2.79
N LEU A 175 8.73 -23.13 -4.00
CA LEU A 175 8.15 -24.07 -4.98
C LEU A 175 9.12 -25.16 -5.43
N VAL A 176 10.43 -24.89 -5.38
CA VAL A 176 11.46 -25.81 -5.89
C VAL A 176 12.31 -26.42 -4.77
N THR A 177 12.02 -26.07 -3.51
CA THR A 177 12.79 -26.52 -2.35
C THR A 177 11.87 -27.25 -1.36
N PRO A 178 11.90 -28.59 -1.31
CA PRO A 178 10.99 -29.37 -0.46
C PRO A 178 11.07 -29.03 1.04
N SER A 179 12.23 -28.59 1.54
CA SER A 179 12.39 -28.22 2.95
C SER A 179 11.61 -26.96 3.35
N LEU A 180 11.16 -26.16 2.39
CA LEU A 180 10.35 -24.96 2.62
C LEU A 180 8.84 -25.22 2.54
N GLU A 181 8.44 -26.41 2.09
CA GLU A 181 7.03 -26.78 1.90
C GLU A 181 6.17 -26.62 3.17
N PRO A 182 6.57 -27.13 4.35
CA PRO A 182 5.75 -27.03 5.57
C PRO A 182 5.61 -25.59 6.09
N TYR A 183 6.50 -24.69 5.68
CA TYR A 183 6.56 -23.33 6.19
C TYR A 183 5.94 -22.31 5.24
N VAL A 184 5.88 -22.61 3.94
CA VAL A 184 5.44 -21.67 2.91
C VAL A 184 4.29 -22.23 2.10
N LEU A 185 4.40 -23.46 1.58
CA LEU A 185 3.40 -24.03 0.68
C LEU A 185 2.15 -24.47 1.44
N GLU A 186 2.29 -25.34 2.45
CA GLU A 186 1.15 -25.86 3.21
C GLU A 186 0.30 -24.72 3.83
N PRO A 187 0.88 -23.74 4.54
CA PRO A 187 0.08 -22.63 5.10
C PRO A 187 -0.58 -21.78 4.01
N SER A 188 0.04 -21.66 2.84
CA SER A 188 -0.53 -20.91 1.72
C SER A 188 -1.69 -21.65 1.06
N TYR A 189 -1.64 -22.98 0.98
CA TYR A 189 -2.76 -23.79 0.50
C TYR A 189 -3.96 -23.69 1.44
N ASP A 190 -3.72 -23.78 2.74
CA ASP A 190 -4.76 -23.60 3.75
C ASP A 190 -5.38 -22.20 3.68
N PHE A 191 -4.54 -21.17 3.54
CA PHE A 191 -5.00 -19.80 3.38
C PHE A 191 -5.81 -19.61 2.09
N ALA A 192 -5.36 -20.17 0.97
CA ALA A 192 -6.07 -20.11 -0.31
C ALA A 192 -7.44 -20.80 -0.23
N ALA A 193 -7.50 -21.99 0.38
CA ALA A 193 -8.75 -22.70 0.61
C ALA A 193 -9.69 -21.89 1.52
N TRP A 194 -9.16 -21.30 2.60
CA TRP A 194 -9.93 -20.42 3.46
C TRP A 194 -10.49 -19.21 2.71
N LEU A 195 -9.68 -18.56 1.86
CA LEU A 195 -10.08 -17.40 1.08
C LEU A 195 -11.20 -17.75 0.09
N LEU A 196 -11.06 -18.88 -0.62
CA LEU A 196 -12.07 -19.40 -1.54
C LEU A 196 -13.37 -19.73 -0.83
N ASN A 197 -13.31 -20.26 0.39
CA ASN A 197 -14.49 -20.67 1.16
C ASN A 197 -15.21 -19.51 1.87
N ASN A 198 -14.50 -18.43 2.24
CA ASN A 198 -15.06 -17.38 3.10
C ASN A 198 -15.22 -16.02 2.42
N VAL A 199 -14.33 -15.68 1.49
CA VAL A 199 -14.31 -14.35 0.85
C VAL A 199 -14.77 -14.44 -0.59
N LEU A 200 -14.28 -15.42 -1.34
CA LEU A 200 -14.54 -15.59 -2.78
C LEU A 200 -15.66 -16.58 -3.10
N TYR A 201 -16.43 -17.01 -2.10
CA TYR A 201 -17.58 -17.92 -2.30
C TYR A 201 -18.74 -17.27 -3.08
N VAL A 202 -18.76 -15.93 -3.15
CA VAL A 202 -19.88 -15.19 -3.74
C VAL A 202 -19.74 -15.17 -5.26
N GLY A 203 -20.82 -15.56 -5.95
CA GLY A 203 -20.93 -15.39 -7.40
C GLY A 203 -20.14 -16.40 -8.25
N GLY A 204 -19.81 -17.58 -7.70
CA GLY A 204 -19.16 -18.67 -8.45
C GLY A 204 -17.68 -18.47 -8.72
N ILE A 205 -17.06 -17.44 -8.12
CA ILE A 205 -15.62 -17.18 -8.24
C ILE A 205 -14.82 -18.34 -7.62
N SER A 206 -15.27 -18.91 -6.50
CA SER A 206 -14.62 -20.06 -5.88
C SER A 206 -14.55 -21.27 -6.82
N ASP A 207 -15.66 -21.56 -7.49
CA ASP A 207 -15.81 -22.72 -8.37
C ASP A 207 -14.97 -22.52 -9.64
N TYR A 208 -14.98 -21.31 -10.22
CA TYR A 208 -14.10 -20.96 -11.32
C TYR A 208 -12.62 -21.23 -11.01
N PHE A 209 -12.12 -20.81 -9.84
CA PHE A 209 -10.73 -21.05 -9.49
C PHE A 209 -10.43 -22.54 -9.25
N ARG A 210 -11.34 -23.28 -8.61
CA ARG A 210 -11.16 -24.71 -8.34
C ARG A 210 -11.23 -25.57 -9.61
N ASP A 211 -12.05 -25.18 -10.57
CA ASP A 211 -12.27 -25.93 -11.81
C ASP A 211 -11.18 -25.65 -12.87
N ASN A 212 -10.55 -24.48 -12.81
CA ASN A 212 -9.59 -24.04 -13.85
C ASN A 212 -8.13 -24.02 -13.40
N PHE A 213 -7.85 -24.09 -12.09
CA PHE A 213 -6.48 -23.98 -11.57
C PHE A 213 -6.16 -25.03 -10.51
N GLU A 214 -5.09 -25.78 -10.76
CA GLU A 214 -4.40 -26.57 -9.73
C GLU A 214 -3.29 -25.69 -9.14
N LEU A 215 -3.20 -25.61 -7.80
CA LEU A 215 -2.28 -24.73 -7.08
C LEU A 215 -0.85 -25.29 -7.08
N GLU A 216 -0.27 -25.42 -8.27
CA GLU A 216 1.07 -25.93 -8.50
C GLU A 216 1.89 -24.97 -9.37
N GLY A 217 3.21 -24.97 -9.17
CA GLY A 217 4.17 -24.23 -9.98
C GLY A 217 3.74 -22.79 -10.31
N ALA A 218 3.47 -22.54 -11.59
CA ALA A 218 3.13 -21.21 -12.10
C ALA A 218 1.81 -20.65 -11.55
N ALA A 219 0.81 -21.49 -11.27
CA ALA A 219 -0.46 -21.04 -10.71
C ALA A 219 -0.28 -20.54 -9.27
N TYR A 220 0.53 -21.23 -8.48
CA TYR A 220 0.90 -20.80 -7.13
C TYR A 220 1.70 -19.49 -7.14
N ALA A 221 2.67 -19.36 -8.05
CA ALA A 221 3.41 -18.10 -8.23
C ALA A 221 2.48 -16.95 -8.68
N GLY A 222 1.52 -17.25 -9.57
CA GLY A 222 0.50 -16.29 -10.02
C GLY A 222 -0.44 -15.83 -8.90
N MET A 223 -0.85 -16.74 -8.00
CA MET A 223 -1.61 -16.40 -6.81
C MET A 223 -0.84 -15.41 -5.92
N TRP A 224 0.43 -15.71 -5.62
CA TRP A 224 1.28 -14.84 -4.81
C TRP A 224 1.57 -13.50 -5.49
N PHE A 225 1.69 -13.47 -6.82
CA PHE A 225 1.76 -12.22 -7.57
C PHE A 225 0.47 -11.40 -7.40
N GLY A 226 -0.71 -12.04 -7.46
CA GLY A 226 -1.99 -11.38 -7.18
C GLY A 226 -2.05 -10.79 -5.76
N PHE A 227 -1.55 -11.53 -4.76
CA PHE A 227 -1.44 -11.03 -3.39
C PHE A 227 -0.43 -9.89 -3.25
N ALA A 228 0.71 -9.96 -3.94
CA ALA A 228 1.70 -8.89 -3.97
C ALA A 228 1.10 -7.59 -4.52
N VAL A 229 0.39 -7.67 -5.65
CA VAL A 229 -0.28 -6.51 -6.25
C VAL A 229 -1.35 -5.93 -5.31
N THR A 230 -2.22 -6.79 -4.78
CA THR A 230 -3.32 -6.37 -3.91
C THR A 230 -2.82 -5.76 -2.59
N SER A 231 -1.80 -6.36 -1.98
CA SER A 231 -1.15 -5.82 -0.78
C SER A 231 -0.43 -4.51 -1.07
N GLY A 232 0.19 -4.38 -2.25
CA GLY A 232 0.78 -3.12 -2.72
C GLY A 232 -0.26 -2.00 -2.75
N TRP A 233 -1.42 -2.23 -3.34
CA TRP A 233 -2.51 -1.24 -3.32
C TRP A 233 -2.99 -0.92 -1.92
N LEU A 234 -3.14 -1.93 -1.06
CA LEU A 234 -3.51 -1.73 0.34
C LEU A 234 -2.53 -0.77 1.03
N PHE A 235 -1.22 -1.04 0.95
CA PHE A 235 -0.20 -0.16 1.55
C PHE A 235 -0.18 1.23 0.91
N GLY A 236 -0.32 1.33 -0.40
CA GLY A 236 -0.39 2.60 -1.10
C GLY A 236 -1.58 3.45 -0.65
N ILE A 237 -2.74 2.85 -0.48
CA ILE A 237 -3.95 3.51 0.04
C ILE A 237 -3.73 3.97 1.48
N LEU A 238 -3.20 3.09 2.34
CA LEU A 238 -2.92 3.40 3.75
C LEU A 238 -1.97 4.61 3.89
N VAL A 239 -0.87 4.62 3.13
CA VAL A 239 0.09 5.74 3.13
C VAL A 239 -0.55 7.01 2.57
N SER A 240 -1.36 6.90 1.51
CA SER A 240 -2.07 8.04 0.92
C SER A 240 -3.09 8.65 1.88
N LEU A 241 -3.76 7.83 2.68
CA LEU A 241 -4.65 8.26 3.76
C LEU A 241 -3.84 8.97 4.85
N ALA A 242 -2.70 8.41 5.27
CA ALA A 242 -1.84 9.05 6.26
C ALA A 242 -1.37 10.45 5.81
N ASN A 243 -0.94 10.58 4.54
CA ASN A 243 -0.55 11.86 3.95
C ASN A 243 -1.71 12.86 3.91
N LEU A 244 -2.94 12.40 3.65
CA LEU A 244 -4.14 13.25 3.65
C LEU A 244 -4.43 13.85 5.04
N VAL A 245 -4.26 13.03 6.09
CA VAL A 245 -4.47 13.45 7.49
C VAL A 245 -3.35 14.40 7.92
N ARG A 246 -2.09 14.00 7.70
CA ARG A 246 -0.91 14.76 8.09
C ARG A 246 0.06 14.86 6.91
N PRO A 247 -0.04 15.96 6.14
CA PRO A 247 0.89 16.23 5.06
C PRO A 247 2.34 16.25 5.56
N SER A 248 3.26 15.68 4.79
CA SER A 248 4.69 15.85 5.06
C SER A 248 5.15 17.23 4.59
N PRO A 249 6.22 17.79 5.17
CA PRO A 249 6.81 19.04 4.68
C PRO A 249 7.26 18.94 3.21
N ASP A 250 7.68 17.76 2.74
CA ASP A 250 8.10 17.55 1.35
C ASP A 250 6.93 17.57 0.33
N ASP A 251 5.67 17.52 0.78
CA ASP A 251 4.48 17.56 -0.10
C ASP A 251 4.05 19.00 -0.45
N GLY A 252 4.77 20.03 0.04
CA GLY A 252 4.32 21.43 0.02
C GLY A 252 5.12 22.38 -0.88
N ASP A 253 6.17 21.91 -1.55
CA ASP A 253 7.09 22.77 -2.32
C ASP A 253 6.83 22.75 -3.84
N ASP A 254 5.88 21.95 -4.34
CA ASP A 254 5.54 21.83 -5.77
C ASP A 254 4.38 22.74 -6.23
N GLU A 255 3.88 23.63 -5.37
CA GLU A 255 3.00 24.74 -5.76
C GLU A 255 3.73 26.08 -5.54
N ASN A 256 4.71 26.38 -6.40
CA ASN A 256 5.13 27.75 -6.74
C ASN A 256 5.56 27.84 -8.21
#